data_AF-A0A6V8LEJ9-F1
#
_entry.id   AF-A0A6V8LEJ9-F1
#
_cell.length_a   1.000
_cell.length_b   1.000
_cell.length_c   1.000
_cell.angle_alpha   90.00
_cell.angle_beta   90.00
_cell.angle_gamma   90.00
#
_symmetry.space_group_name_H-M   'P 1'
#
loop_
_entity.id
_entity.type
_entity.pdbx_description
1 polymer ?
#
loop_
_entity_poly.entity_id
_entity_poly.type
_entity_poly.pdbx_seq_one_letter_code
_entity_poly.pdbx_strand_id
1 'polypeptide(L)' 'MATPERLRRLAAAARESRKVWETDVDARDAEIDEADREDMPIRAIARHTGLSAGHVQRIVTAQTAARQAG' A
#
# COMPACT_ATOMS: atom_id res chain seq x y z
N MET A 1 34.16 12.64 0.51
CA MET A 1 33.01 12.83 1.42
C MET A 1 31.95 13.67 0.73
N ALA A 2 30.65 13.36 0.89
CA ALA A 2 29.58 14.19 0.34
C ALA A 2 29.45 15.49 1.12
N THR A 3 29.17 16.62 0.44
CA THR A 3 28.98 17.91 1.10
C THR A 3 27.68 17.90 1.93
N PRO A 4 27.59 18.68 3.03
CA PRO A 4 26.37 18.78 3.83
C PRO A 4 25.13 19.17 3.01
N GLU A 5 25.30 20.02 1.99
CA GLU A 5 24.24 20.41 1.07
C GLU A 5 23.76 19.23 0.21
N ARG A 6 24.68 18.42 -0.31
CA ARG A 6 24.33 17.19 -1.05
C ARG A 6 23.56 16.21 -0.17
N LEU A 7 23.95 16.05 1.09
CA LEU A 7 23.24 15.20 2.05
C LEU A 7 21.82 15.71 2.33
N ARG A 8 21.63 17.03 2.48
CA ARG A 8 20.29 17.62 2.66
C ARG A 8 19.38 17.41 1.45
N ARG A 9 19.91 17.58 0.23
CA ARG A 9 19.14 17.34 -1.01
C ARG A 9 18.73 15.87 -1.13
N LEU A 10 19.62 14.93 -0.80
CA LEU A 10 19.30 13.50 -0.79
C LEU A 10 18.23 13.16 0.25
N ALA A 11 18.31 13.73 1.46
CA ALA A 11 17.30 13.52 2.50
C ALA A 11 15.93 14.12 2.13
N ALA A 12 15.90 15.23 1.39
CA ALA A 12 14.66 15.77 0.84
C ALA A 12 14.07 14.85 -0.22
N ALA A 13 14.88 14.39 -1.19
CA ALA A 13 14.44 13.47 -2.23
C ALA A 13 13.91 12.14 -1.64
N ALA A 14 14.59 11.59 -0.64
CA ALA A 14 14.14 10.35 0.02
C ALA A 14 12.78 10.51 0.72
N ARG A 15 12.51 11.67 1.33
CA ARG A 15 11.21 11.96 1.94
C ARG A 15 10.11 12.07 0.89
N GLU A 16 10.40 12.72 -0.24
CA GLU A 16 9.46 12.82 -1.34
C GLU A 16 9.15 11.45 -1.95
N SER A 17 10.19 10.65 -2.23
CA SER A 17 10.02 9.28 -2.72
C SER A 17 9.22 8.41 -1.74
N ARG A 18 9.43 8.58 -0.44
CA ARG A 18 8.65 7.89 0.59
C ARG A 18 7.18 8.28 0.53
N LYS A 19 6.88 9.58 0.43
CA LYS A 19 5.50 10.07 0.34
C LYS A 19 4.77 9.53 -0.89
N VAL A 20 5.45 9.51 -2.04
CA VAL A 20 4.91 8.91 -3.27
C VAL A 20 4.63 7.43 -3.06
N TRP A 21 5.58 6.69 -2.48
CA TRP A 21 5.38 5.27 -2.17
C TRP A 21 4.22 5.02 -1.19
N GLU A 22 4.08 5.83 -0.14
CA GLU A 22 2.95 5.75 0.79
C GLU A 22 1.62 5.98 0.07
N THR A 23 1.57 6.95 -0.85
CA THR A 23 0.37 7.24 -1.65
C THR A 23 0.00 6.07 -2.57
N ASP A 24 0.99 5.46 -3.23
CA ASP A 24 0.78 4.29 -4.08
C ASP A 24 0.29 3.07 -3.29
N VAL A 25 0.79 2.88 -2.06
CA VAL A 25 0.34 1.82 -1.16
C VAL A 25 -1.11 2.05 -0.75
N ASP A 26 -1.45 3.28 -0.32
CA ASP A 26 -2.81 3.63 0.09
C ASP A 26 -3.81 3.44 -1.05
N ALA A 27 -3.45 3.85 -2.28
CA ALA A 27 -4.28 3.67 -3.46
C ALA A 27 -4.53 2.17 -3.74
N ARG A 28 -3.49 1.35 -3.70
CA ARG A 28 -3.63 -0.11 -3.91
C ARG A 28 -4.45 -0.78 -2.82
N ASP A 29 -4.27 -0.37 -1.57
CA ASP A 29 -5.04 -0.93 -0.45
C ASP A 29 -6.52 -0.55 -0.56
N ALA A 30 -6.84 0.64 -1.07
CA ALA A 30 -8.20 1.05 -1.40
C ALA A 30 -8.80 0.25 -2.58
N GLU A 31 -8.01 -0.06 -3.63
CA GLU A 31 -8.45 -0.94 -4.72
C GLU A 31 -8.75 -2.36 -4.24
N ILE A 32 -7.92 -2.90 -3.33
CA ILE A 32 -8.16 -4.20 -2.71
C ILE A 32 -9.45 -4.18 -1.89
N ASP A 33 -9.67 -3.11 -1.12
CA ASP A 33 -10.86 -2.94 -0.29
C ASP A 33 -12.14 -2.87 -1.11
N GLU A 34 -12.11 -2.14 -2.24
CA GLU A 34 -13.25 -2.07 -3.16
C GLU A 34 -13.57 -3.45 -3.74
N ALA A 35 -12.55 -4.15 -4.25
CA ALA A 35 -12.73 -5.48 -4.82
C ALA A 35 -13.21 -6.51 -3.78
N ASP A 36 -12.75 -6.40 -2.52
CA ASP A 36 -13.26 -7.20 -1.41
C ASP A 36 -14.74 -6.89 -1.11
N ARG A 37 -15.14 -5.61 -1.12
CA ARG A 37 -16.54 -5.20 -0.94
C ARG A 37 -17.45 -5.65 -2.09
N GLU A 38 -16.90 -5.82 -3.28
CA GLU A 38 -17.58 -6.44 -4.44
C GLU A 38 -17.61 -7.98 -4.36
N ASP A 39 -17.19 -8.57 -3.24
CA ASP A 39 -17.14 -10.02 -2.98
C ASP A 39 -16.26 -10.78 -3.98
N MET A 40 -15.23 -10.11 -4.52
CA MET A 40 -14.28 -10.75 -5.42
C MET A 40 -13.43 -11.79 -4.68
N PRO A 41 -13.19 -12.98 -5.27
CA PRO A 41 -12.31 -13.96 -4.65
C PRO A 41 -10.90 -13.41 -4.45
N ILE A 42 -10.27 -13.67 -3.30
CA ILE A 42 -8.89 -13.24 -2.97
C ILE A 42 -7.88 -13.56 -4.08
N ARG A 43 -8.02 -14.72 -4.75
CA ARG A 43 -7.16 -15.09 -5.89
C ARG A 43 -7.38 -14.23 -7.13
N ALA A 44 -8.58 -13.72 -7.35
CA ALA A 44 -8.88 -12.77 -8.43
C ALA A 44 -8.25 -11.41 -8.11
N ILE A 45 -8.44 -10.90 -6.90
CA ILE A 45 -7.84 -9.63 -6.43
C ILE A 45 -6.31 -9.67 -6.50
N ALA A 46 -5.70 -10.78 -6.09
CA ALA A 46 -4.25 -10.99 -6.18
C ALA A 46 -3.71 -10.92 -7.62
N ARG A 47 -4.44 -11.51 -8.59
CA ARG A 47 -4.07 -11.42 -10.00
C ARG A 47 -4.23 -10.00 -10.55
N HIS A 48 -5.27 -9.30 -10.12
CA HIS A 48 -5.54 -7.92 -10.55
C HIS A 48 -4.46 -6.94 -10.05
N THR A 49 -4.07 -7.06 -8.78
CA THR A 49 -3.11 -6.16 -8.12
C THR A 49 -1.65 -6.60 -8.25
N GLY A 50 -1.38 -7.78 -8.82
CA GLY A 50 -0.04 -8.36 -8.92
C GLY A 50 0.57 -8.78 -7.58
N LEU A 51 -0.24 -8.88 -6.53
CA LEU A 51 0.19 -9.30 -5.19
C LEU A 51 0.04 -10.82 -4.99
N SER A 52 0.69 -11.35 -3.96
CA SER A 52 0.41 -12.72 -3.52
C SER A 52 -0.94 -12.80 -2.80
N ALA A 53 -1.64 -13.93 -2.93
CA ALA A 53 -2.91 -14.15 -2.24
C ALA A 53 -2.80 -14.00 -0.71
N GLY A 54 -1.68 -14.41 -0.11
CA GLY A 54 -1.44 -14.22 1.33
C GLY A 54 -1.20 -12.77 1.72
N HIS A 55 -0.71 -11.92 0.81
CA HIS A 55 -0.62 -10.48 1.05
C HIS A 55 -2.02 -9.86 1.03
N VAL A 56 -2.80 -10.12 -0.03
CA VAL A 56 -4.17 -9.63 -0.15
C VAL A 56 -5.02 -10.06 1.05
N GLN A 57 -4.93 -11.33 1.46
CA GLN A 57 -5.66 -11.84 2.63
C GLN A 57 -5.36 -11.03 3.90
N ARG A 58 -4.10 -10.66 4.14
CA ARG A 58 -3.73 -9.87 5.33
C ARG A 58 -4.33 -8.47 5.28
N ILE A 59 -4.32 -7.83 4.10
CA ILE A 59 -4.92 -6.50 3.90
C ILE A 59 -6.41 -6.57 4.18
N VAL A 60 -7.11 -7.50 3.53
CA VAL A 60 -8.56 -7.70 3.71
C VAL A 60 -8.92 -7.99 5.18
N THR A 61 -8.16 -8.87 5.85
CA THR A 61 -8.39 -9.16 7.27
C THR A 61 -8.17 -7.93 8.15
N ALA A 62 -7.15 -7.12 7.89
CA ALA A 62 -6.89 -5.89 8.65
C ALA A 62 -8.00 -4.84 8.42
N GLN A 63 -8.44 -4.65 7.18
CA GLN A 63 -9.53 -3.73 6.82
C GLN A 63 -10.86 -4.17 7.43
N THR A 64 -11.18 -5.47 7.38
CA THR A 64 -12.36 -6.04 8.02
C THR A 64 -12.34 -5.83 9.53
N ALA A 65 -11.19 -6.06 10.18
CA ALA A 65 -11.04 -5.81 11.62
C ALA A 65 -11.23 -4.32 11.96
N ALA A 66 -10.70 -3.41 11.14
CA ALA A 66 -10.89 -1.96 11.32
C ALA A 66 -12.37 -1.54 11.20
N ARG A 67 -13.13 -2.13 10.25
CA ARG A 67 -14.57 -1.91 10.12
C ARG A 67 -15.37 -2.41 11.33
N GLN A 68 -14.96 -3.52 11.93
CA GLN A 68 -15.65 -4.13 13.09
C GLN A 68 -15.31 -3.44 14.42
N ALA A 69 -14.19 -2.72 14.48
CA ALA A 69 -13.75 -2.00 15.67
C ALA A 69 -14.38 -0.60 15.80
N GLY A 70 -15.00 -0.09 14.74
CA GLY A 70 -15.80 1.15 14.71
C GLY A 70 -17.29 0.89 14.81
#